data_AF-A0A1Y3CME5-F1
#
_entry.id   AF-A0A1Y3CME5-F1
#
_cell.length_a   1.000
_cell.length_b   1.000
_cell.length_c   1.000
_cell.angle_alpha   90.00
_cell.angle_beta   90.00
_cell.angle_gamma   90.00
#
_symmetry.space_group_name_H-M   'P 1'
#
loop_
_entity.id
_entity.type
_entity.pdbx_description
1 polymer ?
#
loop_
_entity_poly.entity_id
_entity_poly.type
_entity_poly.pdbx_seq_one_letter_code
_entity_poly.pdbx_strand_id
1 'polypeptide(L)'
;MLDALNLIKVPVTSTSDGYQQIGIYINQNTKQMGVIYNGVNKGYISTHPQKIANLSFEMNMSSYGVEATSPNIGKDLSVDLITDKSKFSFIYPVGTKDICNN
;
A
#
# COMPACT_ATOMS: atom_id res chain seq x y z
N MET A 1 11.89 0.53 8.53
CA MET A 1 11.92 0.49 10.01
C MET A 1 10.61 1.09 10.47
N LEU A 2 9.77 0.33 11.18
CA LEU A 2 8.49 0.83 11.71
C LEU A 2 8.78 1.95 12.72
N ASP A 3 7.97 3.02 12.71
CA ASP A 3 8.09 4.10 13.70
C ASP A 3 7.07 3.94 14.84
N ALA A 4 7.11 4.86 15.82
CA ALA A 4 6.27 4.84 17.01
C ALA A 4 4.74 4.90 16.74
N LEU A 5 4.34 5.15 15.49
CA LEU A 5 2.95 5.12 15.02
C LEU A 5 2.62 3.84 14.22
N ASN A 6 3.55 2.87 14.18
CA ASN A 6 3.49 1.69 13.31
C ASN A 6 3.37 2.06 11.81
N LEU A 7 3.93 3.19 11.39
CA LEU A 7 3.93 3.60 10.00
C LEU A 7 5.00 2.86 9.21
N ILE A 8 4.66 2.49 7.98
CA ILE A 8 5.60 1.93 7.02
C ILE A 8 6.18 3.10 6.23
N LYS A 9 7.49 3.31 6.35
CA LYS A 9 8.22 4.27 5.52
C LYS A 9 8.78 3.54 4.31
N VAL A 10 8.22 3.82 3.15
CA VAL A 10 8.75 3.37 1.86
C VAL A 10 9.48 4.53 1.17
N PRO A 11 10.71 4.34 0.67
CA PRO A 11 11.47 5.41 0.03
C PRO A 11 10.97 5.66 -1.40
N VAL A 12 10.78 6.92 -1.80
CA VAL A 12 10.47 7.24 -3.21
C VAL A 12 11.65 6.84 -4.09
N THR A 13 11.38 6.08 -5.15
CA THR A 13 12.40 5.61 -6.10
C THR A 13 12.06 6.02 -7.52
N SER A 14 13.05 6.08 -8.39
CA SER A 14 12.81 6.29 -9.82
C SER A 14 12.15 5.03 -10.40
N THR A 15 10.91 5.17 -10.87
CA THR A 15 10.16 4.12 -11.56
C THR A 15 9.87 4.55 -12.99
N SER A 16 9.70 3.60 -13.90
CA SER A 16 9.52 3.87 -15.34
C SER A 16 8.24 4.64 -15.66
N ASP A 17 7.20 4.48 -14.83
CA ASP A 17 5.91 5.16 -14.96
C ASP A 17 5.75 6.35 -13.99
N GLY A 18 6.76 6.62 -13.15
CA GLY A 18 6.73 7.66 -12.13
C GLY A 18 5.90 7.31 -10.88
N TYR A 19 5.19 6.18 -10.85
CA TYR A 19 4.37 5.77 -9.72
C TYR A 19 5.17 4.92 -8.73
N GLN A 20 4.90 5.12 -7.44
CA GLN A 20 5.23 4.11 -6.44
C GLN A 20 4.02 3.21 -6.26
N GLN A 21 4.22 1.90 -6.37
CA GLN A 21 3.15 0.92 -6.28
C GLN A 21 3.29 0.12 -4.97
N ILE A 22 2.20 0.09 -4.20
CA ILE A 22 2.15 -0.57 -2.89
C ILE A 22 1.03 -1.61 -2.93
N GLY A 23 1.40 -2.89 -2.81
CA GLY A 23 0.48 -4.00 -2.66
C GLY A 23 0.32 -4.32 -1.18
N ILE A 24 -0.92 -4.42 -0.71
CA ILE A 24 -1.24 -4.81 0.67
C ILE A 24 -1.96 -6.15 0.64
N TYR A 25 -1.57 -7.08 1.51
CA TYR A 25 -2.25 -8.35 1.67
C TYR A 25 -2.37 -8.75 3.14
N ILE A 26 -3.46 -9.46 3.47
CA ILE A 26 -3.77 -9.87 4.84
C ILE A 26 -3.96 -11.38 4.87
N ASN A 27 -3.19 -12.05 5.71
CA ASN A 27 -3.45 -13.44 6.06
C ASN A 27 -4.39 -13.47 7.28
N GLN A 28 -5.67 -13.75 7.04
CA GLN A 28 -6.69 -13.81 8.10
C GLN A 28 -6.48 -14.96 9.10
N ASN A 29 -5.72 -16.01 8.74
CA ASN A 29 -5.46 -17.14 9.65
C ASN A 29 -4.36 -16.79 10.66
N THR A 30 -3.24 -16.24 10.17
CA THR A 30 -2.14 -15.80 11.04
C THR A 30 -2.37 -14.39 11.60
N LYS A 31 -3.40 -13.68 11.11
CA LYS A 31 -3.76 -12.30 11.46
C LYS A 31 -2.67 -11.29 11.10
N GLN A 32 -1.88 -11.60 10.08
CA GLN A 32 -0.73 -10.79 9.68
C GLN A 32 -1.03 -9.98 8.42
N MET A 33 -0.49 -8.77 8.37
CA MET A 33 -0.54 -7.89 7.20
C MET A 33 0.85 -7.80 6.60
N GLY A 34 0.93 -7.99 5.29
CA GLY A 34 2.17 -7.92 4.52
C GLY A 34 2.06 -6.94 3.38
N VAL A 35 3.23 -6.55 2.87
CA VAL A 35 3.36 -5.50 1.86
C VAL A 35 4.30 -5.91 0.74
N ILE A 36 3.93 -5.53 -0.48
CA ILE A 36 4.76 -5.58 -1.68
C ILE A 36 5.05 -4.14 -2.08
N TYR A 37 6.32 -3.79 -2.25
CA TYR A 37 6.73 -2.43 -2.64
C TYR A 37 7.49 -2.47 -3.96
N ASN A 38 6.96 -1.80 -4.98
CA ASN A 38 7.51 -1.78 -6.35
C ASN A 38 7.91 -3.21 -6.82
N GLY A 39 6.99 -4.16 -6.65
CA GLY A 39 7.18 -5.58 -7.02
C GLY A 39 7.99 -6.44 -6.04
N VAL A 40 8.67 -5.84 -5.06
CA VAL A 40 9.46 -6.58 -4.06
C VAL A 40 8.61 -6.89 -2.84
N ASN A 41 8.34 -8.18 -2.60
CA ASN A 41 7.63 -8.63 -1.40
C ASN A 41 8.50 -8.39 -0.14
N LYS A 42 7.97 -7.61 0.82
CA LYS A 42 8.63 -7.28 2.09
C LYS A 42 8.22 -8.19 3.25
N GLY A 43 7.35 -9.15 2.99
CA GLY A 43 6.81 -10.07 3.99
C GLY A 43 5.77 -9.41 4.90
N TYR A 44 5.49 -10.08 6.01
CA TYR A 44 4.59 -9.57 7.04
C TYR A 44 5.28 -8.51 7.89
N ILE A 45 4.60 -7.39 8.07
CA ILE A 45 5.13 -6.20 8.75
C ILE A 45 4.29 -5.83 9.98
N SER A 46 3.12 -6.45 10.14
CA SER A 46 2.25 -6.25 11.29
C SER A 46 1.46 -7.52 11.61
N THR A 47 1.09 -7.67 12.88
CA THR A 47 0.21 -8.72 13.39
C THR A 47 -0.95 -8.07 14.14
N HIS A 48 -2.16 -8.58 13.93
CA HIS A 48 -3.38 -8.09 14.54
C HIS A 48 -3.86 -9.08 15.62
N PRO A 49 -4.49 -8.59 16.71
CA PRO A 49 -4.98 -9.46 17.78
C PRO A 49 -6.14 -10.36 17.31
N GLN A 50 -6.89 -9.92 16.29
CA GLN A 50 -8.06 -10.62 15.75
C GLN A 50 -8.10 -10.55 14.21
N LYS A 51 -9.01 -11.33 13.62
CA LYS A 51 -9.32 -11.25 12.19
C LYS A 51 -9.84 -9.86 11.85
N ILE A 52 -9.46 -9.36 10.68
CA ILE A 52 -9.92 -8.06 10.19
C ILE A 52 -11.31 -8.24 9.60
N ALA A 53 -12.30 -7.59 10.21
CA ALA A 53 -13.69 -7.65 9.78
C ALA A 53 -14.04 -6.56 8.75
N ASN A 54 -13.43 -5.38 8.88
CA ASN A 54 -13.68 -4.23 8.02
C ASN A 54 -12.36 -3.57 7.65
N LEU A 55 -12.30 -3.00 6.45
CA LEU A 55 -11.16 -2.22 5.95
C LEU A 55 -11.66 -0.85 5.50
N SER A 56 -10.92 0.19 5.84
CA SER A 56 -11.07 1.53 5.29
C SER A 56 -9.75 1.97 4.68
N PHE A 57 -9.84 2.76 3.62
CA PHE A 57 -8.68 3.35 2.96
C PHE A 57 -8.87 4.86 2.94
N GLU A 58 -7.84 5.58 3.38
CA GLU A 58 -7.80 7.02 3.33
C GLU A 58 -6.52 7.43 2.60
N MET A 59 -6.68 8.28 1.59
CA MET A 59 -5.59 8.80 0.78
C MET A 59 -5.39 10.26 1.15
N ASN A 60 -4.43 10.53 2.02
CA ASN A 60 -4.16 11.86 2.60
C ASN A 60 -3.21 12.72 1.74
N MET A 61 -3.13 12.49 0.43
CA MET A 61 -2.12 13.12 -0.42
C MET A 61 -2.26 14.65 -0.50
N SER A 62 -3.48 15.19 -0.39
CA SER A 62 -3.74 16.63 -0.39
C SER A 62 -3.25 17.37 0.86
N SER A 63 -2.91 16.64 1.92
CA SER A 63 -2.58 17.20 3.23
C SER A 63 -1.07 17.35 3.45
N TYR A 64 -0.24 16.77 2.58
CA TYR A 64 1.22 16.74 2.71
C TYR A 64 1.92 17.27 1.47
N GLY A 65 3.04 17.97 1.63
CA GLY A 65 3.85 18.44 0.50
C GLY A 65 3.27 19.63 -0.27
N VAL A 66 2.42 20.43 0.39
CA VAL A 66 1.83 21.67 -0.15
C VAL A 66 2.53 22.95 0.36
N GLU A 67 3.70 22.81 0.99
CA GLU A 67 4.49 23.97 1.41
C GLU A 67 4.97 24.77 0.19
N ALA A 68 5.15 26.07 0.35
CA ALA A 68 5.47 26.98 -0.75
C ALA A 68 6.78 26.63 -1.50
N THR A 69 7.67 25.87 -0.88
CA THR A 69 8.94 25.39 -1.46
C THR A 69 8.84 23.99 -2.07
N SER A 70 7.65 23.40 -2.09
CA SER A 70 7.46 22.03 -2.53
C SER A 70 7.80 21.86 -4.02
N PRO A 71 8.59 20.82 -4.38
CA PRO A 71 8.88 20.50 -5.78
C PRO A 71 7.66 19.95 -6.54
N ASN A 72 6.51 19.81 -5.87
CA ASN A 72 5.28 19.29 -6.45
C ASN A 72 4.29 20.39 -6.85
N ILE A 73 4.60 21.66 -6.58
CA ILE A 73 3.75 22.79 -7.02
C ILE A 73 3.65 22.79 -8.55
N GLY A 74 2.41 22.91 -9.06
CA GLY A 74 2.13 22.93 -10.50
C GLY A 74 2.23 21.56 -11.19
N LYS A 75 2.36 20.46 -10.43
CA LYS A 75 2.32 19.10 -10.96
C LYS A 75 0.98 18.44 -10.65
N ASP A 76 0.53 17.60 -11.58
CA ASP A 76 -0.60 16.71 -11.33
C ASP A 76 -0.12 15.53 -10.49
N LEU A 77 -0.83 15.30 -9.39
CA LEU A 77 -0.62 14.15 -8.52
C LEU A 77 -1.91 13.32 -8.52
N SER A 78 -1.76 12.01 -8.68
CA SER A 78 -2.86 11.04 -8.65
C SER A 78 -2.55 9.90 -7.68
N VAL A 79 -3.62 9.31 -7.13
CA VAL A 79 -3.54 8.08 -6.35
C VAL A 79 -4.69 7.19 -6.80
N ASP A 80 -4.36 5.96 -7.16
CA ASP A 80 -5.33 4.95 -7.57
C ASP A 80 -5.41 3.84 -6.52
N LEU A 81 -6.64 3.52 -6.10
CA LEU A 81 -6.93 2.35 -5.29
C LEU A 81 -7.42 1.21 -6.18
N ILE A 82 -6.59 0.18 -6.34
CA ILE A 82 -6.91 -1.01 -7.15
C ILE A 82 -7.42 -2.12 -6.22
N THR A 83 -8.68 -2.51 -6.40
CA THR A 83 -9.32 -3.58 -5.62
C THR A 83 -9.74 -4.78 -6.47
N ASP A 84 -9.74 -4.65 -7.79
CA ASP A 84 -10.05 -5.70 -8.75
C ASP A 84 -8.80 -6.56 -9.01
N LYS A 85 -8.90 -7.86 -8.69
CA LYS A 85 -7.80 -8.82 -8.86
C LYS A 85 -7.24 -8.88 -10.27
N SER A 86 -8.08 -8.68 -11.28
CA SER A 86 -7.65 -8.74 -12.69
C SER A 86 -6.67 -7.62 -13.06
N LYS A 87 -6.62 -6.56 -12.24
CA LYS A 87 -5.73 -5.40 -12.42
C LYS A 87 -4.53 -5.41 -11.49
N PHE A 88 -4.36 -6.45 -10.68
CA PHE A 88 -3.20 -6.55 -9.78
C PHE A 88 -1.91 -6.71 -10.58
N SER A 89 -0.93 -5.84 -10.31
CA SER A 89 0.37 -5.82 -11.02
C SER A 89 1.44 -6.69 -10.37
N PHE A 90 1.18 -7.25 -9.18
CA PHE A 90 2.16 -8.00 -8.40
C PHE A 90 1.81 -9.48 -8.24
N ILE A 91 2.83 -10.27 -7.89
CA ILE A 91 2.65 -11.66 -7.46
C ILE A 91 2.35 -11.68 -5.96
N TYR A 92 1.11 -12.00 -5.63
CA TYR A 92 0.64 -12.17 -4.25
C TYR A 92 0.85 -13.62 -3.79
N PRO A 93 0.87 -13.88 -2.46
CA PRO A 93 0.89 -15.25 -1.93
C PRO A 93 -0.22 -16.14 -2.51
N VAL A 94 0.06 -17.43 -2.67
CA VAL A 94 -0.90 -18.39 -3.21
C VAL A 94 -2.19 -18.41 -2.38
N GLY A 95 -3.33 -18.42 -3.07
CA GLY A 95 -4.65 -18.39 -2.44
C GLY A 95 -5.14 -17.00 -2.04
N THR A 96 -4.38 -15.93 -2.35
CA THR A 96 -4.85 -14.55 -2.17
C THR A 96 -6.12 -14.30 -3.00
N LYS A 97 -7.07 -13.60 -2.38
CA LYS A 97 -8.30 -13.14 -3.00
C LYS A 97 -8.37 -11.63 -2.98
N ASP A 98 -9.14 -11.03 -3.87
CA ASP A 98 -9.53 -9.63 -3.74
C ASP A 98 -10.60 -9.42 -2.64
N ILE A 99 -11.01 -8.16 -2.45
CA ILE A 99 -12.03 -7.79 -1.46
C ILE A 99 -13.43 -8.33 -1.79
N CYS A 100 -13.64 -8.81 -3.03
CA CYS A 100 -14.86 -9.41 -3.51
C CYS A 100 -14.81 -10.96 -3.48
N ASN A 101 -13.74 -11.55 -2.93
CA ASN A 101 -13.47 -12.98 -2.84
C ASN A 101 -13.13 -13.70 -4.16
N ASN A 102 -12.71 -12.98 -5.22
CA ASN A 102 -12.21 -13.59 -6.46
C ASN A 102 -10.75 -14.03 -6.37
#